data_AF-A0A7Y6ZK25-F1
#
_entry.id   AF-A0A7Y6ZK25-F1
#
_cell.length_a   1.000
_cell.length_b   1.000
_cell.length_c   1.000
_cell.angle_alpha   90.00
_cell.angle_beta   90.00
_cell.angle_gamma   90.00
#
_symmetry.space_group_name_H-M   'P 1'
#
loop_
_entity.id
_entity.type
_entity.pdbx_description
1 polymer ?
#
loop_
_entity_poly.entity_id
_entity_poly.type
_entity_poly.pdbx_seq_one_letter_code
_entity_poly.pdbx_strand_id
1 'polypeptide(L)'
;IGNLNYWVISADVEKKYLQTVKSEIKKEIQILCEEAVPQDELELVRNYLLGQMLSQFSNSFDLMDRFRAVHHADLTLDFYQKKLDFLKNFNQTHILEIGEKYFKDKEIFEVSVG
;
A
#
# COMPACT_ATOMS: atom_id res chain seq x y z
N ILE A 1 21.56 1.21 -10.05
CA ILE A 1 21.00 2.09 -9.01
C ILE A 1 19.50 1.78 -8.96
N GLY A 2 18.88 1.17 -7.96
CA GLY A 2 19.28 0.63 -6.67
C GLY A 2 18.11 -0.22 -6.15
N ASN A 3 18.39 -1.30 -5.42
CA ASN A 3 17.37 -2.14 -4.76
C ASN A 3 16.98 -1.54 -3.41
N LEU A 4 16.64 -0.25 -3.38
CA LEU A 4 16.18 0.42 -2.17
C LEU A 4 14.72 0.82 -2.37
N ASN A 5 13.83 0.02 -1.80
CA ASN A 5 12.42 0.37 -1.67
C ASN A 5 12.24 1.09 -0.33
N TYR A 6 11.67 2.29 -0.36
CA TYR A 6 11.30 3.02 0.84
C TYR A 6 9.80 3.34 0.80
N TRP A 7 9.20 3.38 1.98
CA TRP A 7 7.86 3.90 2.19
C TRP A 7 7.99 5.23 2.92
N VAL A 8 7.13 6.19 2.59
CA VAL A 8 7.20 7.55 3.14
C VAL A 8 5.80 8.10 3.36
N ILE A 9 5.61 8.78 4.49
CA ILE A 9 4.49 9.69 4.73
C ILE A 9 5.04 11.10 4.69
N SER A 10 4.39 11.96 3.91
CA SER A 10 4.70 13.39 3.80
C SER A 10 3.43 14.20 4.02
N ALA A 11 3.52 15.25 4.83
CA ALA A 11 2.40 16.15 5.11
C ALA A 11 2.91 17.58 5.33
N ASP A 12 2.21 18.56 4.73
CA ASP A 12 2.40 19.97 5.01
C ASP A 12 1.42 20.41 6.10
N VAL A 13 1.94 20.96 7.19
CA VAL A 13 1.16 21.26 8.40
C VAL A 13 1.55 22.60 9.00
N GLU A 14 0.59 23.29 9.65
CA GLU A 14 0.92 24.50 10.40
C GLU A 14 1.88 24.15 11.55
N LYS A 15 2.87 25.03 11.80
CA LYS A 15 3.93 24.83 12.79
C LYS A 15 3.41 24.43 14.18
N LYS A 16 2.28 25.00 14.62
CA LYS A 16 1.65 24.69 15.91
C LYS A 16 1.14 23.25 16.04
N TYR A 17 0.87 22.57 14.92
CA TYR A 17 0.31 21.21 14.90
C TYR A 17 1.36 20.13 14.58
N LEU A 18 2.62 20.50 14.33
CA LEU A 18 3.68 19.56 13.92
C LEU A 18 3.78 18.35 14.86
N GLN A 19 3.82 18.59 16.17
CA GLN A 19 3.95 17.50 17.15
C GLN A 19 2.71 16.60 17.20
N THR A 20 1.52 17.20 17.10
CA THR A 20 0.25 16.46 17.07
C THR A 20 0.18 15.56 15.85
N VAL A 21 0.57 16.05 14.67
CA VAL A 21 0.54 15.25 13.45
C VAL A 21 1.55 14.11 13.53
N LYS A 22 2.74 14.35 14.07
CA LYS A 22 3.74 13.29 14.32
C LYS A 22 3.22 12.21 15.26
N SER A 23 2.54 12.58 16.34
CA SER A 23 1.99 11.60 17.29
C SER A 23 0.86 10.78 16.67
N GLU A 24 -0.04 11.41 15.91
CA GLU A 24 -1.13 10.68 15.24
C GLU A 24 -0.59 9.73 14.16
N ILE A 25 0.40 10.14 13.35
CA ILE A 25 1.01 9.22 12.36
C ILE A 25 1.57 7.97 13.04
N LYS A 26 2.32 8.13 14.14
CA LYS A 26 2.87 6.99 14.88
C LYS A 26 1.78 6.09 15.46
N LYS A 27 0.73 6.71 16.01
CA LYS A 27 -0.41 6.02 16.58
C LYS A 27 -1.14 5.19 15.51
N GLU A 28 -1.42 5.75 14.34
CA GLU A 28 -2.09 5.02 13.25
C GLU A 28 -1.21 3.88 12.69
N ILE A 29 0.11 4.07 12.62
CA ILE A 29 1.04 2.98 12.26
C ILE A 29 1.00 1.86 13.30
N GLN A 30 0.91 2.21 14.59
CA GLN A 30 0.78 1.23 15.65
C GLN A 30 -0.55 0.47 15.56
N ILE A 31 -1.67 1.17 15.37
CA ILE A 31 -2.99 0.57 15.16
C ILE A 31 -2.95 -0.41 13.97
N LEU A 32 -2.31 -0.03 12.86
CA LEU A 32 -2.15 -0.90 11.69
C LEU A 32 -1.40 -2.21 12.01
N CYS A 33 -0.56 -2.23 13.05
CA CYS A 33 0.18 -3.42 13.48
C CYS A 33 -0.58 -4.26 14.52
N GLU A 34 -1.49 -3.65 15.28
CA GLU A 34 -2.07 -4.25 16.50
C GLU A 34 -3.57 -4.56 16.38
N GLU A 35 -4.30 -3.80 15.56
CA GLU A 35 -5.76 -3.86 15.47
C GLU A 35 -6.22 -4.32 14.08
N ALA A 36 -7.16 -5.27 14.06
CA ALA A 36 -7.73 -5.74 12.82
C ALA A 36 -8.58 -4.63 12.17
N VAL A 37 -8.28 -4.31 10.90
CA VAL A 37 -9.03 -3.30 10.14
C VAL A 37 -10.52 -3.67 10.10
N PRO A 38 -11.44 -2.72 10.32
CA PRO A 38 -12.88 -2.95 10.19
C PRO A 38 -13.27 -3.58 8.85
N GLN A 39 -14.29 -4.44 8.87
CA GLN A 39 -14.70 -5.19 7.67
C GLN A 39 -15.19 -4.28 6.54
N ASP A 40 -15.90 -3.20 6.86
CA ASP A 40 -16.40 -2.19 5.93
C ASP A 40 -15.27 -1.40 5.26
N GLU A 41 -14.24 -1.02 6.02
CA GLU A 41 -13.05 -0.37 5.48
C GLU A 41 -12.25 -1.33 4.56
N LEU A 42 -12.11 -2.59 4.98
CA LEU A 42 -11.50 -3.63 4.15
C LEU A 42 -12.23 -3.80 2.82
N GLU A 43 -13.56 -3.85 2.84
CA GLU A 43 -14.39 -3.94 1.64
C GLU A 43 -14.28 -2.70 0.75
N LEU A 44 -14.23 -1.50 1.34
CA LEU A 44 -14.03 -0.26 0.61
C LEU A 44 -12.70 -0.27 -0.14
N VAL A 45 -11.60 -0.60 0.55
CA VAL A 45 -10.26 -0.67 -0.06
C VAL A 45 -10.21 -1.76 -1.13
N ARG A 46 -10.81 -2.93 -0.86
CA ARG A 46 -10.90 -4.02 -1.85
C ARG A 46 -11.58 -3.56 -3.13
N ASN A 47 -12.75 -2.95 -3.02
CA ASN A 47 -13.51 -2.47 -4.18
C ASN A 47 -12.75 -1.40 -4.96
N TYR A 48 -12.09 -0.48 -4.26
CA TYR A 48 -11.23 0.53 -4.88
C TYR A 48 -10.07 -0.10 -5.68
N LEU A 49 -9.32 -1.03 -5.07
CA LEU A 49 -8.18 -1.68 -5.72
C LEU A 49 -8.59 -2.55 -6.90
N LEU A 50 -9.74 -3.24 -6.81
CA LEU A 50 -10.30 -4.01 -7.93
C LEU A 50 -10.67 -3.10 -9.09
N GLY A 51 -11.36 -1.98 -8.83
CA GLY A 51 -11.71 -0.99 -9.85
C GLY A 51 -10.47 -0.38 -10.52
N GLN A 52 -9.48 0.01 -9.72
CA GLN A 52 -8.20 0.53 -10.22
C GLN A 52 -7.45 -0.51 -11.05
N MET A 53 -7.48 -1.79 -10.66
CA MET A 53 -6.83 -2.84 -11.44
C MET A 53 -7.53 -3.05 -12.78
N LEU A 54 -8.86 -3.14 -12.80
CA LEU A 54 -9.63 -3.36 -14.03
C LEU A 54 -9.50 -2.19 -15.02
N SER A 55 -9.39 -0.94 -14.53
CA SER A 55 -9.19 0.21 -15.40
C SER A 55 -7.85 0.16 -16.16
N GLN A 56 -6.85 -0.57 -15.65
CA GLN A 56 -5.56 -0.79 -16.33
C GLN A 56 -5.63 -1.84 -17.46
N PHE A 57 -6.82 -2.28 -17.84
CA PHE A 57 -7.05 -3.18 -18.98
C PHE A 57 -8.13 -2.61 -19.92
N SER A 58 -8.37 -1.30 -19.86
CA SER A 58 -9.50 -0.65 -20.53
C SER A 58 -9.30 -0.43 -22.03
N ASN A 59 -8.04 -0.35 -22.49
CA ASN A 59 -7.69 -0.12 -23.88
C ASN A 59 -6.41 -0.86 -24.32
N SER A 60 -6.13 -0.86 -25.62
CA SER A 60 -4.99 -1.57 -26.21
C SER A 60 -3.62 -1.09 -25.73
N PHE A 61 -3.47 0.21 -25.40
CA PHE A 61 -2.22 0.74 -24.86
C PHE A 61 -1.98 0.25 -23.43
N ASP A 62 -3.02 0.21 -22.60
CA ASP A 62 -2.92 -0.33 -21.24
C ASP A 62 -2.45 -1.79 -21.28
N LEU A 63 -3.03 -2.60 -22.17
CA LEU A 63 -2.66 -4.01 -22.35
C LEU A 63 -1.19 -4.18 -22.75
N MET A 64 -0.71 -3.34 -23.69
CA MET A 64 0.70 -3.33 -24.09
C MET A 64 1.62 -2.98 -22.91
N ASP A 65 1.24 -1.99 -22.09
CA ASP A 65 2.00 -1.62 -20.90
C ASP A 65 2.03 -2.74 -19.86
N ARG A 66 0.92 -3.45 -19.65
CA ARG A 66 0.85 -4.59 -18.74
C ARG A 66 1.75 -5.73 -19.21
N PHE A 67 1.70 -6.06 -20.51
CA PHE A 67 2.58 -7.07 -21.10
C PHE A 67 4.06 -6.71 -20.92
N ARG A 68 4.44 -5.48 -21.25
CA ARG A 68 5.82 -5.00 -21.11
C ARG A 68 6.29 -5.05 -19.65
N ALA A 69 5.45 -4.67 -18.70
CA ALA A 69 5.78 -4.67 -17.28
C ALA A 69 6.12 -6.08 -16.76
N VAL A 70 5.29 -7.08 -17.07
CA VAL A 70 5.58 -8.47 -16.65
C VAL A 70 6.76 -9.05 -17.42
N HIS A 71 6.88 -8.76 -18.71
CA HIS A 71 8.00 -9.24 -19.54
C HIS A 71 9.36 -8.75 -19.03
N HIS A 72 9.47 -7.47 -18.65
CA HIS A 72 10.71 -6.92 -18.08
C HIS A 72 11.00 -7.38 -16.65
N ALA A 73 10.00 -7.91 -15.95
CA ALA A 73 10.17 -8.48 -14.62
C ALA A 73 10.39 -10.00 -14.64
N ASP A 74 10.59 -10.60 -15.82
CA ASP A 74 10.64 -12.06 -16.03
C ASP A 74 9.40 -12.80 -15.47
N LEU A 75 8.24 -12.12 -15.51
CA LEU A 75 6.93 -12.64 -15.11
C LEU A 75 6.06 -12.93 -16.34
N THR A 76 5.07 -13.79 -16.13
CA THR A 76 4.03 -14.11 -17.14
C THR A 76 2.72 -13.36 -16.84
N LEU A 77 1.82 -13.27 -17.83
CA LEU A 77 0.50 -12.64 -17.66
C LEU A 77 -0.35 -13.27 -16.54
N ASP A 78 -0.10 -14.53 -16.17
CA ASP A 78 -0.69 -15.21 -15.00
C ASP A 78 -0.49 -14.42 -13.69
N PHE A 79 0.54 -13.57 -13.60
CA PHE A 79 0.72 -12.64 -12.50
C PHE A 79 -0.52 -11.77 -12.25
N TYR A 80 -1.16 -11.27 -13.31
CA TYR A 80 -2.36 -10.45 -13.16
C TYR A 80 -3.57 -11.28 -12.72
N GLN A 81 -3.69 -12.53 -13.15
CA GLN A 81 -4.73 -13.43 -12.65
C GLN A 81 -4.56 -13.68 -11.15
N LYS A 82 -3.34 -14.05 -10.72
CA LYS A 82 -2.99 -14.21 -9.30
C LYS A 82 -3.22 -12.95 -8.49
N LYS A 83 -2.87 -11.78 -9.02
CA LYS A 83 -3.10 -10.48 -8.37
C LYS A 83 -4.60 -10.21 -8.19
N LEU A 84 -5.41 -10.48 -9.23
CA LEU A 84 -6.87 -10.31 -9.15
C LEU A 84 -7.46 -11.23 -8.07
N ASP A 85 -7.03 -12.48 -8.02
CA ASP A 85 -7.49 -13.45 -7.04
C ASP A 85 -7.05 -13.07 -5.62
N PHE A 86 -5.82 -12.57 -5.45
CA PHE A 86 -5.37 -12.02 -4.18
C PHE A 86 -6.23 -10.83 -3.75
N LEU A 87 -6.46 -9.85 -4.64
CA LEU A 87 -7.27 -8.67 -4.33
C LEU A 87 -8.71 -9.04 -3.95
N LYS A 88 -9.29 -10.09 -4.52
CA LYS A 88 -10.63 -10.54 -4.13
C LYS A 88 -10.67 -11.17 -2.73
N ASN A 89 -9.59 -11.81 -2.30
CA ASN A 89 -9.61 -12.74 -1.17
C ASN A 89 -8.77 -12.30 0.04
N PHE A 90 -7.93 -11.27 -0.08
CA PHE A 90 -7.17 -10.78 1.08
C PHE A 90 -8.12 -10.34 2.20
N ASN A 91 -7.66 -10.49 3.44
CA ASN A 91 -8.45 -10.29 4.65
C ASN A 91 -7.68 -9.49 5.70
N GLN A 92 -8.31 -9.22 6.83
CA GLN A 92 -7.74 -8.43 7.93
C GLN A 92 -6.42 -9.00 8.45
N THR A 93 -6.29 -10.33 8.53
CA THR A 93 -5.06 -11.00 8.97
C THR A 93 -3.88 -10.69 8.06
N HIS A 94 -4.08 -10.68 6.74
CA HIS A 94 -3.01 -10.31 5.81
C HIS A 94 -2.53 -8.86 6.02
N ILE A 95 -3.43 -7.93 6.37
CA ILE A 95 -3.06 -6.53 6.64
C ILE A 95 -2.21 -6.46 7.91
N LEU A 96 -2.64 -7.13 8.98
CA LEU A 96 -1.88 -7.22 10.23
C LEU A 96 -0.49 -7.82 10.02
N GLU A 97 -0.39 -8.93 9.28
CA GLU A 97 0.89 -9.57 8.96
C GLU A 97 1.84 -8.63 8.21
N ILE A 98 1.33 -7.81 7.29
CA ILE A 98 2.10 -6.80 6.56
C ILE A 98 2.50 -5.66 7.49
N GLY A 99 1.60 -5.22 8.38
CA GLY A 99 1.86 -4.27 9.45
C GLY A 99 3.04 -4.71 10.31
N GLU A 100 2.96 -5.93 10.85
CA GLU A 100 4.00 -6.53 11.67
C GLU A 100 5.32 -6.69 10.91
N LYS A 101 5.28 -7.13 9.65
CA LYS A 101 6.48 -7.37 8.86
C LYS A 101 7.28 -6.10 8.58
N TYR A 102 6.60 -5.00 8.28
CA TYR A 102 7.25 -3.79 7.76
C TYR A 102 7.30 -2.61 8.72
N PHE A 103 6.50 -2.58 9.79
CA PHE A 103 6.44 -1.44 10.72
C PHE A 103 6.76 -1.82 12.17
N LYS A 104 6.42 -3.02 12.63
CA LYS A 104 6.70 -3.46 14.01
C LYS A 104 8.20 -3.52 14.26
N ASP A 105 8.61 -2.85 15.34
CA ASP A 105 10.01 -2.72 15.79
C ASP A 105 10.97 -2.18 14.71
N LYS A 106 10.44 -1.45 13.71
CA LYS A 106 11.27 -0.80 12.68
C LYS A 106 11.55 0.65 13.03
N GLU A 107 12.77 1.09 12.73
CA GLU A 107 13.14 2.48 12.88
C GLU A 107 12.47 3.32 11.78
N ILE A 108 11.73 4.35 12.19
CA ILE A 108 11.10 5.31 11.30
C ILE A 108 11.92 6.60 11.33
N PHE A 109 12.49 6.97 10.18
CA PHE A 109 13.22 8.23 10.04
C PHE A 109 12.26 9.39 9.87
N GLU A 110 12.37 10.39 10.75
CA GLU A 110 11.57 11.61 10.67
C GLU A 110 12.40 12.79 10.18
N VAL A 111 11.84 13.54 9.22
CA VAL A 111 12.42 14.79 8.73
C VAL A 111 11.38 15.89 8.87
N SER A 112 11.78 17.07 9.32
CA SER A 112 10.89 18.21 9.47
C SER A 112 11.62 19.48 9.04
N VAL A 113 10.92 20.33 8.28
CA VAL A 113 11.44 21.58 7.73
C VAL A 113 10.44 22.69 8.06
N GLY A 114 10.87 23.76 8.73
CA GLY A 114 10.01 24.90 9.08
C GLY A 114 10.53 25.77 10.23
#